data_AF-A0A8K2A0J2-F1
#
_entry.id   AF-A0A8K2A0J2-F1
#
_cell.length_a   1.000
_cell.length_b   1.000
_cell.length_c   1.000
_cell.angle_alpha   90.00
_cell.angle_beta   90.00
_cell.angle_gamma   90.00
#
_symmetry.space_group_name_H-M   'P 1'
#
loop_
_entity.id
_entity.type
_entity.pdbx_description
1 polymer ?
#
loop_
_entity_poly.entity_id
_entity_poly.type
_entity_poly.pdbx_seq_one_letter_code
_entity_poly.pdbx_strand_id
1 'polypeptide(L)'
;MKTDNSGLETSLEQSPDLEPQPLSWVVKPAPRAKSPAPLPSSGRLWAVLILLVSVGLHALALWIPFGQEQSLEEAPDEEEAIALTQLTPSEPESAEAIPTPPPEAPRATPPVPTARPQAPQPSRTIPAVASVTPVTNPVTPGRSEAAGAKPETDLFLTEFPRYPGAKPGVLGLPDAYAAFSQNTEAALNPVANFFETELQAKGYTLQDLSEQASRRVYLVSKGDTRQYLTLISNPEGAGTNILLSPKELPEDLGSANIISQEELDFYSDLPIPTINNEEWQRLSEPSFLLAQPDAFVAEIDPENFVERLRPGIQRALVATQHPDSQALFAELQTRFQVAYFTIEPSGNYGGGQLYKITRDGVTGYLSLVPTQDGTGTAIFVWNRAPV
;
A
#
# COMPACT_ATOMS: atom_id res chain seq x y z
N MET A 1 -11.04 -10.59 -69.88
CA MET A 1 -10.05 -11.67 -69.94
C MET A 1 -10.40 -12.69 -68.87
N LYS A 2 -10.70 -13.91 -69.31
CA LYS A 2 -10.96 -15.09 -68.49
C LYS A 2 -9.62 -15.76 -68.21
N THR A 3 -9.36 -16.15 -66.97
CA THR A 3 -8.32 -17.12 -66.64
C THR A 3 -8.88 -18.12 -65.66
N ASP A 4 -9.06 -19.33 -66.19
CA ASP A 4 -9.23 -20.58 -65.48
C ASP A 4 -7.94 -20.97 -64.75
N ASN A 5 -8.08 -21.66 -63.62
CA ASN A 5 -7.10 -22.59 -63.04
C ASN A 5 -7.92 -23.46 -62.03
N SER A 6 -8.27 -24.71 -62.32
CA SER A 6 -7.40 -25.90 -62.29
C SER A 6 -6.59 -25.92 -60.99
N GLY A 7 -6.81 -26.76 -60.00
CA GLY A 7 -7.31 -28.13 -59.97
C GLY A 7 -6.36 -28.88 -59.04
N LEU A 8 -6.81 -29.24 -57.83
CA LEU A 8 -6.10 -30.14 -56.93
C LEU A 8 -7.13 -31.00 -56.20
N GLU A 9 -7.31 -32.20 -56.72
CA GLU A 9 -7.92 -33.33 -56.04
C GLU A 9 -7.01 -33.72 -54.87
N THR A 10 -7.56 -33.85 -53.66
CA THR A 10 -6.88 -34.57 -52.57
C THR A 10 -7.88 -35.52 -51.94
N SER A 11 -7.46 -36.78 -51.90
CA SER A 11 -8.21 -37.97 -51.53
C SER A 11 -8.94 -37.88 -50.19
N LEU A 12 -10.22 -38.26 -50.20
CA LEU A 12 -10.94 -38.72 -49.02
C LEU A 12 -10.35 -40.07 -48.60
N GLU A 13 -9.60 -40.11 -47.50
CA GLU A 13 -9.32 -41.34 -46.78
C GLU A 13 -10.51 -41.67 -45.87
N GLN A 14 -10.98 -42.88 -46.03
CA GLN A 14 -12.19 -43.46 -45.49
C GLN A 14 -11.87 -44.03 -44.09
N SER A 15 -12.25 -43.33 -43.03
CA SER A 15 -12.15 -43.85 -41.65
C SER A 15 -13.18 -44.97 -41.43
N PRO A 16 -12.78 -46.13 -40.89
CA PRO A 16 -13.72 -47.19 -40.55
C PRO A 16 -14.52 -46.85 -39.29
N ASP A 17 -15.81 -47.12 -39.41
CA ASP A 17 -16.84 -47.13 -38.37
C ASP A 17 -16.42 -48.09 -37.24
N LEU A 18 -16.22 -47.55 -36.03
CA LEU A 18 -15.95 -48.33 -34.82
C LEU A 18 -17.09 -48.07 -33.83
N GLU A 19 -18.01 -49.05 -33.76
CA GLU A 19 -19.02 -49.16 -32.72
C GLU A 19 -18.38 -49.18 -31.31
N PRO A 20 -18.89 -48.39 -30.35
CA PRO A 20 -18.45 -48.49 -28.96
C PRO A 20 -19.06 -49.72 -28.28
N GLN A 21 -18.23 -50.72 -28.01
CA GLN A 21 -18.54 -51.83 -27.10
C GLN A 21 -18.51 -51.34 -25.63
N PRO A 22 -19.55 -51.57 -24.81
CA PRO A 22 -19.52 -51.23 -23.39
C PRO A 22 -18.68 -52.26 -22.62
N LEU A 23 -17.47 -51.86 -22.22
CA LEU A 23 -16.61 -52.65 -21.32
C LEU A 23 -17.10 -52.53 -19.87
N SER A 24 -17.79 -53.56 -19.39
CA SER A 24 -18.17 -53.72 -17.98
C SER A 24 -17.05 -54.43 -17.20
N TRP A 25 -16.14 -53.65 -16.63
CA TRP A 25 -15.14 -54.16 -15.70
C TRP A 25 -15.77 -54.31 -14.31
N VAL A 26 -16.22 -55.52 -13.97
CA VAL A 26 -16.55 -55.88 -12.58
C VAL A 26 -15.25 -56.08 -11.82
N VAL A 27 -14.76 -55.02 -11.18
CA VAL A 27 -13.63 -55.09 -10.25
C VAL A 27 -14.11 -55.76 -8.96
N LYS A 28 -13.67 -56.99 -8.72
CA LYS A 28 -13.83 -57.65 -7.40
C LYS A 28 -13.09 -56.82 -6.34
N PRO A 29 -13.75 -56.38 -5.26
CA PRO A 29 -13.07 -55.65 -4.20
C PRO A 29 -12.06 -56.55 -3.49
N ALA A 30 -10.81 -56.09 -3.41
CA ALA A 30 -9.76 -56.72 -2.63
C ALA A 30 -10.11 -56.69 -1.13
N PRO A 31 -9.69 -57.71 -0.34
CA PRO A 31 -9.97 -57.78 1.08
C PRO A 31 -9.35 -56.58 1.81
N ARG A 32 -10.21 -55.79 2.47
CA ARG A 32 -9.88 -54.61 3.24
C ARG A 32 -8.93 -55.00 4.38
N ALA A 33 -7.66 -54.66 4.25
CA ALA A 33 -6.70 -54.74 5.35
C ALA A 33 -7.19 -53.83 6.49
N LYS A 34 -7.30 -54.37 7.70
CA LYS A 34 -7.67 -53.61 8.90
C LYS A 34 -6.62 -52.53 9.14
N SER A 35 -7.02 -51.27 9.02
CA SER A 35 -6.16 -50.13 9.37
C SER A 35 -5.68 -50.27 10.81
N PRO A 36 -4.38 -50.02 11.09
CA PRO A 36 -3.89 -49.97 12.45
C PRO A 36 -4.63 -48.88 13.23
N ALA A 37 -4.95 -49.15 14.50
CA ALA A 37 -5.63 -48.21 15.37
C ALA A 37 -4.83 -46.89 15.44
N PRO A 38 -5.50 -45.73 15.36
CA PRO A 38 -4.81 -44.44 15.46
C PRO A 38 -4.14 -44.33 16.82
N LEU A 39 -2.83 -44.08 16.81
CA LEU A 39 -2.07 -43.78 18.02
C LEU A 39 -2.64 -42.49 18.65
N PRO A 40 -2.79 -42.44 19.99
CA PRO A 40 -3.28 -41.24 20.66
C PRO A 40 -2.31 -40.08 20.41
N SER A 41 -2.81 -38.98 19.83
CA SER A 41 -2.02 -37.79 19.57
C SER A 41 -1.53 -37.19 20.88
N SER A 42 -0.21 -37.05 21.00
CA SER A 42 0.48 -36.46 22.16
C SER A 42 -0.01 -35.03 22.49
N GLY A 43 -0.60 -34.32 21.53
CA GLY A 43 -1.18 -33.00 21.72
C GLY A 43 -2.37 -32.94 22.68
N ARG A 44 -3.17 -34.01 22.80
CA ARG A 44 -4.33 -34.03 23.73
C ARG A 44 -3.91 -34.00 25.19
N LEU A 45 -2.74 -34.56 25.53
CA LEU A 45 -2.25 -34.61 26.90
C LEU A 45 -1.73 -33.23 27.35
N TRP A 46 -1.08 -32.49 26.44
CA TRP A 46 -0.63 -31.11 26.69
C TRP A 46 -1.78 -30.12 26.84
N ALA A 47 -2.82 -30.22 26.00
CA ALA A 47 -4.00 -29.36 26.12
C ALA A 47 -4.71 -29.53 27.49
N VAL A 48 -4.80 -30.76 28.00
CA VAL A 48 -5.39 -31.02 29.32
C VAL A 48 -4.51 -30.46 30.45
N LEU A 49 -3.18 -30.59 30.35
CA LEU A 49 -2.26 -30.03 31.35
C LEU A 49 -2.33 -28.50 31.43
N ILE A 50 -2.35 -27.81 30.28
CA ILE A 50 -2.46 -26.34 30.23
C ILE A 50 -3.78 -25.87 30.85
N LEU A 51 -4.89 -26.58 30.56
CA LEU A 51 -6.20 -26.26 31.13
C LEU A 51 -6.20 -26.40 32.66
N LEU A 52 -5.59 -27.46 33.20
CA LEU A 52 -5.51 -27.67 34.65
C LEU A 52 -4.65 -26.61 35.35
N VAL A 53 -3.54 -26.18 34.74
CA VAL A 53 -2.69 -25.09 35.28
C VAL A 53 -3.46 -23.77 35.30
N SER A 54 -4.21 -23.45 34.24
CA SER A 54 -5.00 -22.22 34.16
C SER A 54 -6.11 -22.16 35.22
N VAL A 55 -6.84 -23.26 35.43
CA VAL A 55 -7.88 -23.36 36.46
C VAL A 55 -7.26 -23.28 37.87
N GLY A 56 -6.10 -23.90 38.08
CA GLY A 56 -5.37 -23.82 39.35
C GLY A 56 -4.92 -22.39 39.68
N LEU A 57 -4.43 -21.64 38.70
CA LEU A 57 -3.98 -20.25 38.89
C LEU A 57 -5.15 -19.31 39.24
N HIS A 58 -6.30 -19.47 38.58
CA HIS A 58 -7.49 -18.69 38.87
C HIS A 58 -8.06 -18.99 40.27
N ALA A 59 -8.04 -20.26 40.69
CA ALA A 59 -8.45 -20.63 42.04
C ALA A 59 -7.53 -20.04 43.11
N LEU A 60 -6.22 -19.95 42.84
CA LEU A 60 -5.24 -19.34 43.75
C LEU A 60 -5.48 -17.82 43.89
N ALA A 61 -5.76 -17.13 42.78
CA ALA A 61 -6.02 -15.69 42.77
C ALA A 61 -7.27 -15.30 43.57
N LEU A 62 -8.30 -16.15 43.56
CA LEU A 62 -9.51 -15.94 44.36
C LEU A 62 -9.32 -16.20 45.86
N TRP A 63 -8.21 -16.81 46.27
CA TRP A 63 -7.93 -17.15 47.66
C TRP A 63 -7.04 -16.14 48.38
N ILE A 64 -6.57 -15.10 47.69
CA ILE A 64 -5.85 -13.98 48.30
C ILE A 64 -6.90 -13.06 48.94
N PRO A 65 -6.96 -12.94 50.29
CA PRO A 65 -7.90 -12.05 50.94
C PRO A 65 -7.55 -10.61 50.56
N PHE A 66 -8.45 -9.93 49.86
CA PHE A 66 -8.36 -8.50 49.62
C PHE A 66 -8.33 -7.79 50.98
N GLY A 67 -7.17 -7.21 51.31
CA GLY A 67 -6.97 -6.46 52.54
C GLY A 67 -7.99 -5.33 52.64
N GLN A 68 -8.55 -5.17 53.84
CA GLN A 68 -9.54 -4.16 54.17
C GLN A 68 -9.09 -2.76 53.73
N GLU A 69 -10.04 -2.02 53.17
CA GLU A 69 -9.96 -0.61 52.81
C GLU A 69 -9.30 0.20 53.94
N GLN A 70 -8.11 0.74 53.67
CA GLN A 70 -7.60 1.86 54.45
C GLN A 70 -8.45 3.07 54.06
N SER A 71 -9.37 3.42 54.96
CA SER A 71 -10.09 4.69 54.98
C SER A 71 -9.08 5.83 54.81
N LEU A 72 -9.06 6.45 53.63
CA LEU A 72 -8.32 7.68 53.41
C LEU A 72 -8.97 8.77 54.25
N GLU A 73 -8.27 9.19 55.28
CA GLU A 73 -8.60 10.36 56.09
C GLU A 73 -8.36 11.62 55.25
N GLU A 74 -9.44 12.36 55.02
CA GLU A 74 -9.49 13.62 54.27
C GLU A 74 -8.76 14.70 55.07
N ALA A 75 -7.60 15.14 54.59
CA ALA A 75 -6.87 16.28 55.13
C ALA A 75 -7.37 17.60 54.50
N PRO A 76 -7.45 18.69 55.27
CA PRO A 76 -8.06 19.94 54.82
C PRO A 76 -7.13 20.76 53.91
N ASP A 77 -7.75 21.45 52.95
CA ASP A 77 -7.14 22.44 52.06
C ASP A 77 -6.39 23.54 52.83
N GLU A 78 -5.10 23.68 52.58
CA GLU A 78 -4.34 24.90 52.82
C GLU A 78 -3.90 25.50 51.48
N GLU A 79 -4.52 26.64 51.14
CA GLU A 79 -4.05 27.57 50.13
C GLU A 79 -2.72 28.18 50.60
N GLU A 80 -1.60 27.93 49.91
CA GLU A 80 -0.38 28.71 50.12
C GLU A 80 0.27 29.20 48.82
N ALA A 81 0.37 30.53 48.81
CA ALA A 81 1.10 31.46 47.98
C ALA A 81 2.31 30.95 47.15
N ILE A 82 2.21 31.24 45.85
CA ILE A 82 3.22 31.91 44.99
C ILE A 82 4.62 32.09 45.60
N ALA A 83 5.62 31.39 45.05
CA ALA A 83 7.02 31.79 45.13
C ALA A 83 7.76 31.55 43.80
N LEU A 84 8.13 32.66 43.15
CA LEU A 84 9.13 32.74 42.08
C LEU A 84 10.42 32.01 42.50
N THR A 85 10.93 31.13 41.63
CA THR A 85 12.34 30.67 41.68
C THR A 85 12.88 30.75 40.25
N GLN A 86 13.49 31.88 39.87
CA GLN A 86 14.94 32.06 39.75
C GLN A 86 15.65 30.96 38.96
N LEU A 87 15.94 31.30 37.70
CA LEU A 87 16.95 30.70 36.85
C LEU A 87 18.34 31.03 37.42
N THR A 88 19.15 30.00 37.66
CA THR A 88 20.61 30.16 37.83
C THR A 88 21.31 29.09 36.97
N PRO A 89 22.37 29.47 36.22
CA PRO A 89 23.06 28.60 35.27
C PRO A 89 24.21 27.82 35.93
N SER A 90 24.43 26.58 35.49
CA SER A 90 25.65 25.79 35.74
C SER A 90 26.12 25.29 34.37
N GLU A 91 27.06 25.98 33.73
CA GLU A 91 28.52 25.79 33.78
C GLU A 91 28.98 24.46 33.14
N PRO A 92 29.80 24.51 32.06
CA PRO A 92 30.18 23.35 31.25
C PRO A 92 31.42 22.67 31.81
N GLU A 93 31.32 21.37 32.10
CA GLU A 93 32.44 20.56 32.56
C GLU A 93 33.03 19.71 31.42
N SER A 94 34.30 20.00 31.15
CA SER A 94 35.37 19.11 30.70
C SER A 94 35.30 18.49 29.29
N ALA A 95 35.98 19.17 28.37
CA ALA A 95 36.43 18.63 27.09
C ALA A 95 37.65 17.71 27.30
N GLU A 96 37.46 16.42 27.03
CA GLU A 96 38.54 15.45 26.93
C GLU A 96 39.25 15.60 25.57
N ALA A 97 40.56 15.83 25.62
CA ALA A 97 41.40 16.07 24.46
C ALA A 97 41.64 14.77 23.69
N ILE A 98 41.07 14.66 22.48
CA ILE A 98 41.38 13.59 21.52
C ILE A 98 42.53 14.06 20.62
N PRO A 99 43.59 13.23 20.43
CA PRO A 99 44.80 13.62 19.70
C PRO A 99 44.58 13.82 18.20
N THR A 100 45.19 14.90 17.70
CA THR A 100 45.30 15.33 16.31
C THR A 100 45.94 14.26 15.40
N PRO A 101 45.30 13.83 14.30
CA PRO A 101 45.97 13.03 13.27
C PRO A 101 46.92 13.89 12.40
N PRO A 102 48.00 13.29 11.85
CA PRO A 102 49.04 13.97 11.07
C PRO A 102 48.53 14.48 9.71
N PRO A 103 49.22 15.48 9.11
CA PRO A 103 48.76 16.16 7.89
C PRO A 103 48.75 15.24 6.66
N GLU A 104 47.58 15.12 6.05
CA GLU A 104 47.37 14.41 4.79
C GLU A 104 47.91 15.23 3.61
N ALA A 105 48.64 14.56 2.71
CA ALA A 105 49.28 15.15 1.54
C ALA A 105 48.25 15.72 0.53
N PRO A 106 48.64 16.75 -0.26
CA PRO A 106 47.73 17.38 -1.22
C PRO A 106 47.29 16.41 -2.32
N ARG A 107 46.00 16.05 -2.33
CA ARG A 107 45.35 15.37 -3.45
C ARG A 107 45.22 16.33 -4.64
N ALA A 108 45.68 15.86 -5.80
CA ALA A 108 45.57 16.54 -7.07
C ALA A 108 44.11 16.82 -7.45
N THR A 109 43.84 18.06 -7.83
CA THR A 109 42.59 18.52 -8.44
C THR A 109 42.38 17.87 -9.81
N PRO A 110 41.20 17.28 -10.09
CA PRO A 110 40.82 16.91 -11.44
C PRO A 110 40.51 18.17 -12.29
N PRO A 111 40.80 18.14 -13.61
CA PRO A 111 40.60 19.30 -14.47
C PRO A 111 39.12 19.62 -14.71
N VAL A 112 38.82 20.92 -14.63
CA VAL A 112 37.55 21.56 -14.98
C VAL A 112 37.16 21.23 -16.42
N PRO A 113 35.94 20.72 -16.69
CA PRO A 113 35.44 20.58 -18.05
C PRO A 113 35.17 21.96 -18.65
N THR A 114 35.89 22.28 -19.72
CA THR A 114 35.68 23.47 -20.55
C THR A 114 34.26 23.49 -21.10
N ALA A 115 33.48 24.51 -20.71
CA ALA A 115 32.16 24.78 -21.25
C ALA A 115 32.22 25.02 -22.76
N ARG A 116 31.44 24.23 -23.51
CA ARG A 116 31.26 24.37 -24.96
C ARG A 116 30.24 25.48 -25.24
N PRO A 117 30.52 26.45 -26.12
CA PRO A 117 29.55 27.47 -26.50
C PRO A 117 28.37 26.83 -27.26
N GLN A 118 27.16 26.90 -26.71
CA GLN A 118 25.95 26.62 -27.48
C GLN A 118 25.57 27.87 -28.29
N ALA A 119 25.38 27.66 -29.59
CA ALA A 119 24.95 28.66 -30.54
C ALA A 119 23.50 29.11 -30.26
N PRO A 120 23.16 30.37 -30.58
CA PRO A 120 21.81 30.91 -30.37
C PRO A 120 20.79 30.23 -31.28
N GLN A 121 19.76 29.60 -30.70
CA GLN A 121 18.59 29.16 -31.43
C GLN A 121 17.65 30.35 -31.73
N PRO A 122 17.09 30.44 -32.95
CA PRO A 122 16.22 31.53 -33.36
C PRO A 122 14.83 31.44 -32.70
N SER A 123 14.37 32.59 -32.20
CA SER A 123 13.02 32.81 -31.67
C SER A 123 11.94 32.45 -32.69
N ARG A 124 11.11 31.46 -32.37
CA ARG A 124 9.83 31.25 -33.07
C ARG A 124 8.79 32.21 -32.50
N THR A 125 8.45 33.20 -33.31
CA THR A 125 7.31 34.09 -33.17
C THR A 125 6.02 33.26 -33.26
N ILE A 126 5.23 33.23 -32.19
CA ILE A 126 3.86 32.70 -32.24
C ILE A 126 2.92 33.88 -32.57
N PRO A 127 2.07 33.78 -33.61
CA PRO A 127 1.15 34.84 -33.99
C PRO A 127 0.01 34.99 -32.98
N ALA A 128 -0.33 36.25 -32.70
CA ALA A 128 -1.46 36.69 -31.90
C ALA A 128 -2.79 36.18 -32.50
N VAL A 129 -3.59 35.49 -31.68
CA VAL A 129 -4.98 35.16 -32.00
C VAL A 129 -5.88 36.20 -31.35
N ALA A 130 -6.78 36.72 -32.18
CA ALA A 130 -7.58 37.91 -31.97
C ALA A 130 -8.63 37.78 -30.86
N SER A 131 -8.81 38.91 -30.16
CA SER A 131 -9.97 39.23 -29.32
C SER A 131 -11.28 39.10 -30.10
N VAL A 132 -12.26 38.43 -29.48
CA VAL A 132 -13.66 38.56 -29.86
C VAL A 132 -14.49 38.79 -28.59
N THR A 133 -14.96 40.03 -28.45
CA THR A 133 -16.18 40.45 -27.76
C THR A 133 -16.80 41.55 -28.63
N PRO A 134 -18.10 41.89 -28.56
CA PRO A 134 -19.13 41.46 -27.60
C PRO A 134 -20.48 41.06 -28.26
N VAL A 135 -21.36 40.38 -27.52
CA VAL A 135 -22.82 40.46 -27.78
C VAL A 135 -23.54 40.75 -26.46
N THR A 136 -23.93 42.00 -26.32
CA THR A 136 -24.90 42.51 -25.36
C THR A 136 -26.32 42.21 -25.83
N ASN A 137 -27.15 41.60 -24.98
CA ASN A 137 -28.61 41.71 -25.05
C ASN A 137 -29.16 42.19 -23.68
N PRO A 138 -30.21 43.03 -23.68
CA PRO A 138 -30.67 43.73 -22.48
C PRO A 138 -31.79 43.00 -21.72
N VAL A 139 -31.70 43.10 -20.39
CA VAL A 139 -32.76 43.31 -19.37
C VAL A 139 -34.05 42.47 -19.43
N THR A 140 -34.32 41.75 -18.34
CA THR A 140 -35.66 41.66 -17.72
C THR A 140 -35.51 41.49 -16.20
N PRO A 141 -36.07 42.38 -15.36
CA PRO A 141 -36.09 42.22 -13.91
C PRO A 141 -37.31 41.39 -13.51
N GLY A 142 -37.08 40.13 -13.17
CA GLY A 142 -38.12 39.19 -12.76
C GLY A 142 -37.83 38.58 -11.40
N ARG A 143 -38.49 39.13 -10.37
CA ARG A 143 -39.04 38.46 -9.18
C ARG A 143 -38.11 37.47 -8.44
N SER A 144 -37.55 37.98 -7.34
CA SER A 144 -36.92 37.20 -6.27
C SER A 144 -37.95 36.24 -5.66
N GLU A 145 -37.81 34.96 -5.98
CA GLU A 145 -38.47 33.85 -5.31
C GLU A 145 -37.36 32.95 -4.79
N ALA A 146 -37.21 32.89 -3.47
CA ALA A 146 -36.20 32.11 -2.77
C ALA A 146 -36.47 30.62 -2.99
N ALA A 147 -35.81 30.05 -4.00
CA ALA A 147 -35.90 28.64 -4.35
C ALA A 147 -34.51 28.07 -4.58
N GLY A 148 -34.08 27.20 -3.67
CA GLY A 148 -33.07 26.16 -3.85
C GLY A 148 -31.73 26.62 -4.41
N ALA A 149 -30.81 27.01 -3.52
CA ALA A 149 -29.39 27.10 -3.86
C ALA A 149 -28.91 25.74 -4.37
N LYS A 150 -28.79 25.63 -5.70
CA LYS A 150 -28.08 24.56 -6.40
C LYS A 150 -26.63 24.60 -5.88
N PRO A 151 -26.01 23.48 -5.50
CA PRO A 151 -24.69 23.51 -4.88
C PRO A 151 -23.67 24.14 -5.85
N GLU A 152 -23.13 25.30 -5.48
CA GLU A 152 -22.04 26.01 -6.18
C GLU A 152 -20.73 25.21 -6.26
N THR A 153 -20.69 24.02 -5.65
CA THR A 153 -19.52 23.14 -5.56
C THR A 153 -18.99 22.68 -6.91
N ASP A 154 -19.77 22.76 -7.99
CA ASP A 154 -19.36 22.28 -9.32
C ASP A 154 -18.44 23.26 -10.07
N LEU A 155 -18.57 24.58 -9.83
CA LEU A 155 -17.75 25.59 -10.52
C LEU A 155 -16.29 25.57 -10.06
N PHE A 156 -16.05 25.29 -8.78
CA PHE A 156 -14.68 25.22 -8.24
C PHE A 156 -13.84 24.16 -8.96
N LEU A 157 -14.41 22.97 -9.17
CA LEU A 157 -13.73 21.81 -9.77
C LEU A 157 -13.64 21.90 -11.29
N THR A 158 -14.68 22.41 -11.95
CA THR A 158 -14.69 22.56 -13.42
C THR A 158 -13.64 23.55 -13.92
N GLU A 159 -13.33 24.59 -13.14
CA GLU A 159 -12.32 25.58 -13.49
C GLU A 159 -10.91 25.28 -12.95
N PHE A 160 -10.78 24.28 -12.09
CA PHE A 160 -9.51 23.91 -11.45
C PHE A 160 -8.49 23.46 -12.51
N PRO A 161 -7.27 24.04 -12.53
CA PRO A 161 -6.27 23.73 -13.54
C PRO A 161 -5.82 22.27 -13.44
N ARG A 162 -5.50 21.66 -14.58
CA ARG A 162 -4.93 20.31 -14.67
C ARG A 162 -3.48 20.40 -15.07
N TYR A 163 -2.61 19.64 -14.40
CA TYR A 163 -1.19 19.64 -14.74
C TYR A 163 -0.99 18.96 -16.12
N PRO A 164 -0.25 19.58 -17.07
CA PRO A 164 -0.05 19.00 -18.39
C PRO A 164 0.59 17.62 -18.35
N GLY A 165 -0.04 16.64 -19.02
CA GLY A 165 0.45 15.26 -19.05
C GLY A 165 0.16 14.45 -17.78
N ALA A 166 -0.49 15.03 -16.77
CA ALA A 166 -0.95 14.28 -15.61
C ALA A 166 -2.09 13.34 -15.99
N LYS A 167 -2.06 12.13 -15.46
CA LYS A 167 -3.08 11.10 -15.66
C LYS A 167 -4.04 11.12 -14.46
N PRO A 168 -5.33 10.78 -14.65
CA PRO A 168 -6.24 10.56 -13.54
C PRO A 168 -5.73 9.42 -12.65
N GLY A 169 -5.99 9.53 -11.35
CA GLY A 169 -5.62 8.51 -10.37
C GLY A 169 -4.79 9.08 -9.25
N VAL A 170 -4.70 8.32 -8.17
CA VAL A 170 -4.17 8.82 -6.90
C VAL A 170 -2.90 8.09 -6.43
N LEU A 171 -2.21 7.39 -7.35
CA LEU A 171 -1.10 6.43 -7.08
C LEU A 171 -1.28 5.74 -5.73
N GLY A 172 -2.44 5.09 -5.60
CA GLY A 172 -2.81 4.48 -4.34
C GLY A 172 -3.03 5.51 -3.25
N LEU A 173 -4.04 6.38 -3.38
CA LEU A 173 -4.73 7.17 -2.32
C LEU A 173 -6.25 6.95 -2.53
N PRO A 174 -7.16 6.99 -1.53
CA PRO A 174 -8.45 6.32 -1.66
C PRO A 174 -9.36 7.25 -2.42
N ASP A 175 -10.25 6.72 -3.24
CA ASP A 175 -11.24 7.52 -3.98
C ASP A 175 -12.06 8.45 -3.07
N ALA A 176 -12.20 8.07 -1.79
CA ALA A 176 -12.85 8.87 -0.75
C ALA A 176 -12.22 10.27 -0.53
N TYR A 177 -10.99 10.51 -0.99
CA TYR A 177 -10.26 11.74 -0.71
C TYR A 177 -10.18 12.72 -1.88
N ALA A 178 -10.62 12.36 -3.09
CA ALA A 178 -10.40 13.25 -4.23
C ALA A 178 -11.40 13.02 -5.36
N ALA A 179 -12.40 13.92 -5.44
CA ALA A 179 -13.12 14.17 -6.71
C ALA A 179 -12.16 14.64 -7.82
N PHE A 180 -10.96 15.09 -7.46
CA PHE A 180 -9.89 15.48 -8.36
C PHE A 180 -8.55 14.92 -7.88
N SER A 181 -8.14 13.80 -8.50
CA SER A 181 -6.88 13.10 -8.26
C SER A 181 -6.10 12.97 -9.56
N GLN A 182 -4.82 13.33 -9.53
CA GLN A 182 -3.94 13.18 -10.68
C GLN A 182 -2.54 12.76 -10.26
N ASN A 183 -1.83 12.09 -11.17
CA ASN A 183 -0.42 11.78 -11.03
C ASN A 183 0.37 12.19 -12.27
N THR A 184 1.62 12.62 -12.07
CA THR A 184 2.54 13.02 -13.15
C THR A 184 3.94 12.52 -12.88
N GLU A 185 4.73 12.31 -13.94
CA GLU A 185 6.16 11.97 -13.86
C GLU A 185 7.03 13.20 -13.50
N ALA A 186 6.45 14.40 -13.52
CA ALA A 186 7.14 15.63 -13.15
C ALA A 186 7.47 15.67 -11.64
N ALA A 187 8.63 16.23 -11.31
CA ALA A 187 9.07 16.44 -9.95
C ALA A 187 8.18 17.46 -9.20
N LEU A 188 8.22 17.41 -7.87
CA LEU A 188 7.37 18.19 -6.97
C LEU A 188 7.43 19.70 -7.23
N ASN A 189 8.62 20.28 -7.33
CA ASN A 189 8.78 21.73 -7.48
C ASN A 189 8.19 22.28 -8.80
N PRO A 190 8.44 21.69 -9.99
CA PRO A 190 7.73 22.08 -11.21
C PRO A 190 6.21 22.00 -11.12
N VAL A 191 5.68 21.00 -10.40
CA VAL A 191 4.24 20.82 -10.22
C VAL A 191 3.67 21.89 -9.29
N ALA A 192 4.34 22.16 -8.18
CA ALA A 192 4.01 23.23 -7.25
C ALA A 192 3.95 24.60 -7.95
N ASN A 193 5.02 24.97 -8.66
CA ASN A 193 5.11 26.25 -9.38
C ASN A 193 4.00 26.41 -10.43
N PHE A 194 3.63 25.34 -11.13
CA PHE A 194 2.52 25.35 -12.07
C PHE A 194 1.21 25.71 -11.37
N PHE A 195 0.89 25.03 -10.26
CA PHE A 195 -0.36 25.29 -9.54
C PHE A 195 -0.39 26.68 -8.91
N GLU A 196 0.71 27.14 -8.31
CA GLU A 196 0.81 28.50 -7.77
C GLU A 196 0.50 29.57 -8.84
N THR A 197 1.05 29.40 -10.04
CA THR A 197 0.86 30.35 -11.15
C THR A 197 -0.54 30.27 -11.74
N GLU A 198 -1.00 29.07 -12.10
CA GLU A 198 -2.28 28.86 -12.79
C GLU A 198 -3.48 29.15 -11.88
N LEU A 199 -3.41 28.78 -10.60
CA LEU A 199 -4.49 29.06 -9.66
C LEU A 199 -4.65 30.56 -9.43
N GLN A 200 -3.55 31.30 -9.25
CA GLN A 200 -3.60 32.77 -9.14
C GLN A 200 -4.14 33.41 -10.41
N ALA A 201 -3.69 32.96 -11.60
CA ALA A 201 -4.18 33.46 -12.88
C ALA A 201 -5.69 33.23 -13.09
N LYS A 202 -6.23 32.17 -12.49
CA LYS A 202 -7.67 31.82 -12.50
C LYS A 202 -8.46 32.43 -11.33
N GLY A 203 -7.85 33.29 -10.53
CA GLY A 203 -8.50 34.03 -9.43
C GLY A 203 -8.74 33.19 -8.17
N TYR A 204 -8.02 32.09 -7.98
CA TYR A 204 -7.98 31.38 -6.70
C TYR A 204 -7.00 32.08 -5.74
N THR A 205 -7.28 32.00 -4.44
CA THR A 205 -6.31 32.34 -3.40
C THR A 205 -5.61 31.07 -2.91
N LEU A 206 -4.32 31.16 -2.64
CA LEU A 206 -3.53 30.08 -2.04
C LEU A 206 -2.97 30.55 -0.72
N GLN A 207 -3.10 29.70 0.29
CA GLN A 207 -2.37 29.80 1.54
C GLN A 207 -1.49 28.57 1.67
N ASP A 208 -0.17 28.78 1.79
CA ASP A 208 0.76 27.71 2.09
C ASP A 208 0.60 27.27 3.54
N LEU A 209 0.41 25.96 3.75
CA LEU A 209 0.26 25.37 5.09
C LEU A 209 1.50 24.57 5.50
N SER A 210 2.20 23.97 4.54
CA SER A 210 3.34 23.09 4.82
C SER A 210 4.20 22.91 3.57
N GLU A 211 5.50 23.10 3.75
CA GLU A 211 6.53 22.85 2.74
C GLU A 211 7.57 21.87 3.32
N GLN A 212 7.55 20.65 2.82
CA GLN A 212 8.48 19.58 3.15
C GLN A 212 9.18 19.09 1.89
N ALA A 213 10.32 18.42 2.06
CA ALA A 213 11.13 17.94 0.94
C ALA A 213 10.33 17.02 -0.02
N SER A 214 9.40 16.23 0.53
CA SER A 214 8.58 15.27 -0.22
C SER A 214 7.10 15.67 -0.34
N ARG A 215 6.70 16.84 0.18
CA ARG A 215 5.28 17.20 0.28
C ARG A 215 5.08 18.70 0.33
N ARG A 216 4.05 19.20 -0.37
CA ARG A 216 3.51 20.55 -0.19
C ARG A 216 2.01 20.52 0.02
N VAL A 217 1.51 21.39 0.90
CA VAL A 217 0.07 21.49 1.19
C VAL A 217 -0.36 22.94 1.07
N TYR A 218 -1.34 23.20 0.21
CA TYR A 218 -1.96 24.50 0.05
C TYR A 218 -3.43 24.45 0.44
N LEU A 219 -3.92 25.45 1.16
CA LEU A 219 -5.34 25.75 1.23
C LEU A 219 -5.72 26.66 0.07
N VAL A 220 -6.49 26.12 -0.88
CA VAL A 220 -6.92 26.80 -2.10
C VAL A 220 -8.37 27.25 -1.94
N SER A 221 -8.65 28.53 -2.17
CA SER A 221 -10.02 29.06 -2.06
C SER A 221 -10.45 29.83 -3.30
N LYS A 222 -11.75 29.79 -3.62
CA LYS A 222 -12.38 30.60 -4.67
C LYS A 222 -13.85 30.83 -4.32
N GLY A 223 -14.23 32.10 -4.15
CA GLY A 223 -15.48 32.44 -3.49
C GLY A 223 -15.50 31.87 -2.06
N ASP A 224 -16.59 31.20 -1.70
CA ASP A 224 -16.77 30.58 -0.39
C ASP A 224 -16.26 29.13 -0.30
N THR A 225 -15.80 28.55 -1.42
CA THR A 225 -15.30 27.18 -1.45
C THR A 225 -13.82 27.12 -1.10
N ARG A 226 -13.46 26.18 -0.22
CA ARG A 226 -12.07 25.89 0.19
C ARG A 226 -11.76 24.42 -0.01
N GLN A 227 -10.56 24.13 -0.48
CA GLN A 227 -10.04 22.78 -0.69
C GLN A 227 -8.55 22.74 -0.33
N TYR A 228 -8.06 21.57 0.07
CA TYR A 228 -6.65 21.32 0.33
C TYR A 228 -6.03 20.70 -0.92
N LEU A 229 -5.11 21.42 -1.55
CA LEU A 229 -4.25 20.88 -2.61
C LEU A 229 -3.01 20.28 -1.95
N THR A 230 -2.93 18.96 -1.94
CA THR A 230 -1.77 18.22 -1.43
C THR A 230 -0.96 17.67 -2.58
N LEU A 231 0.31 18.07 -2.65
CA LEU A 231 1.28 17.61 -3.63
C LEU A 231 2.31 16.71 -2.93
N ILE A 232 2.49 15.48 -3.39
CA ILE A 232 3.37 14.51 -2.72
C ILE A 232 4.34 13.95 -3.76
N SER A 233 5.64 14.04 -3.50
CA SER A 233 6.65 13.40 -4.33
C SER A 233 6.53 11.89 -4.22
N ASN A 234 6.61 11.17 -5.33
CA ASN A 234 6.66 9.71 -5.29
C ASN A 234 8.01 9.26 -4.68
N PRO A 235 8.03 8.48 -3.58
CA PRO A 235 9.27 8.00 -2.98
C PRO A 235 10.03 7.00 -3.88
N GLU A 236 9.36 6.33 -4.82
CA GLU A 236 9.94 5.28 -5.67
C GLU A 236 10.50 5.79 -7.01
N GLY A 237 10.42 7.09 -7.30
CA GLY A 237 10.94 7.63 -8.56
C GLY A 237 10.62 9.10 -8.82
N ALA A 238 10.79 9.53 -10.07
CA ALA A 238 10.39 10.86 -10.50
C ALA A 238 8.85 10.91 -10.64
N GLY A 239 8.21 11.78 -9.87
CA GLY A 239 6.77 12.03 -10.03
C GLY A 239 6.14 12.73 -8.85
N THR A 240 4.92 13.21 -9.06
CA THR A 240 4.12 13.93 -8.05
C THR A 240 2.67 13.47 -8.11
N ASN A 241 2.12 13.14 -6.94
CA ASN A 241 0.69 12.98 -6.74
C ASN A 241 0.06 14.32 -6.42
N ILE A 242 -1.07 14.60 -7.07
CA ILE A 242 -1.82 15.83 -6.97
C ILE A 242 -3.20 15.47 -6.43
N LEU A 243 -3.50 15.92 -5.22
CA LEU A 243 -4.77 15.66 -4.55
C LEU A 243 -5.47 16.95 -4.20
N LEU A 244 -6.78 16.97 -4.42
CA LEU A 244 -7.65 18.04 -3.96
C LEU A 244 -8.73 17.46 -3.05
N SER A 245 -8.69 17.82 -1.77
CA SER A 245 -9.56 17.24 -0.74
C SER A 245 -10.23 18.31 0.13
N PRO A 246 -11.44 18.06 0.67
CA PRO A 246 -12.13 19.02 1.54
C PRO A 246 -11.52 19.12 2.95
N LYS A 247 -10.61 18.20 3.28
CA LYS A 247 -9.89 18.13 4.55
C LYS A 247 -8.41 17.95 4.30
N GLU A 248 -7.59 18.48 5.18
CA GLU A 248 -6.15 18.27 5.16
C GLU A 248 -5.84 16.78 5.34
N LEU A 249 -4.91 16.28 4.53
CA LEU A 249 -4.43 14.91 4.66
C LEU A 249 -3.46 14.81 5.86
N PRO A 250 -3.47 13.72 6.64
CA PRO A 250 -2.52 13.53 7.73
C PRO A 250 -1.08 13.59 7.22
N GLU A 251 -0.16 14.10 8.02
CA GLU A 251 1.25 14.33 7.64
C GLU A 251 1.95 13.04 7.20
N ASP A 252 1.72 11.96 7.95
CA ASP A 252 2.15 10.61 7.63
C ASP A 252 1.17 9.94 6.65
N LEU A 253 1.43 10.10 5.35
CA LEU A 253 0.82 9.28 4.31
C LEU A 253 1.61 7.97 4.07
N GLY A 254 2.80 7.82 4.68
CA GLY A 254 3.66 6.65 4.54
C GLY A 254 3.09 5.39 5.20
N SER A 255 2.18 5.55 6.18
CA SER A 255 1.35 4.48 6.73
C SER A 255 0.04 4.26 5.98
N ALA A 256 -0.38 5.23 5.18
CA ALA A 256 -1.57 5.13 4.36
C ALA A 256 -1.18 4.44 3.05
N ASN A 257 -0.97 3.13 3.16
CA ASN A 257 -0.76 2.19 2.07
C ASN A 257 -2.05 2.10 1.28
N ILE A 258 -2.27 3.06 0.40
CA ILE A 258 -3.55 3.23 -0.18
C ILE A 258 -3.57 2.66 -1.60
N ILE A 259 -4.73 2.17 -1.99
CA ILE A 259 -4.96 1.18 -3.03
C ILE A 259 -6.08 1.78 -3.89
N SER A 260 -5.91 1.89 -5.21
CA SER A 260 -7.00 2.31 -6.10
C SER A 260 -8.19 1.34 -6.02
N GLN A 261 -9.39 1.71 -6.47
CA GLN A 261 -10.50 0.75 -6.46
C GLN A 261 -10.17 -0.50 -7.29
N GLU A 262 -9.49 -0.34 -8.43
CA GLU A 262 -9.03 -1.48 -9.24
C GLU A 262 -8.00 -2.33 -8.50
N GLU A 263 -7.08 -1.71 -7.75
CA GLU A 263 -6.14 -2.44 -6.90
C GLU A 263 -6.86 -3.12 -5.71
N LEU A 264 -7.90 -2.50 -5.17
CA LEU A 264 -8.68 -3.06 -4.06
C LEU A 264 -9.47 -4.27 -4.53
N ASP A 265 -10.08 -4.18 -5.70
CA ASP A 265 -10.74 -5.29 -6.39
C ASP A 265 -9.71 -6.38 -6.73
N PHE A 266 -8.51 -6.00 -7.18
CA PHE A 266 -7.40 -6.93 -7.39
C PHE A 266 -7.05 -7.72 -6.12
N TYR A 267 -6.89 -7.08 -4.96
CA TYR A 267 -6.54 -7.78 -3.71
C TYR A 267 -7.72 -8.54 -3.10
N SER A 268 -8.94 -8.03 -3.25
CA SER A 268 -10.17 -8.65 -2.73
C SER A 268 -10.51 -9.94 -3.48
N ASP A 269 -10.22 -9.98 -4.78
CA ASP A 269 -10.49 -11.13 -5.65
C ASP A 269 -9.34 -12.15 -5.68
N LEU A 270 -8.23 -11.91 -4.97
CA LEU A 270 -7.15 -12.89 -4.92
C LEU A 270 -7.70 -14.23 -4.43
N PRO A 271 -7.53 -15.34 -5.18
CA PRO A 271 -8.09 -16.64 -4.83
C PRO A 271 -7.29 -17.37 -3.74
N ILE A 272 -6.86 -16.61 -2.73
CA ILE A 272 -6.17 -17.08 -1.53
C ILE A 272 -7.23 -17.32 -0.45
N PRO A 273 -7.32 -18.53 0.14
CA PRO A 273 -8.32 -18.87 1.16
C PRO A 273 -8.43 -17.84 2.29
N THR A 274 -9.65 -17.63 2.79
CA THR A 274 -9.92 -16.75 3.94
C THR A 274 -9.54 -17.44 5.26
N ILE A 275 -9.32 -16.66 6.34
CA ILE A 275 -8.73 -17.09 7.64
C ILE A 275 -9.68 -17.99 8.48
N ASN A 276 -10.65 -18.68 7.87
CA ASN A 276 -11.75 -19.33 8.61
C ASN A 276 -11.73 -20.86 8.63
N ASN A 277 -10.69 -21.50 8.10
CA ASN A 277 -10.45 -22.94 8.21
C ASN A 277 -9.17 -23.22 9.02
N GLU A 278 -9.13 -24.33 9.75
CA GLU A 278 -8.00 -24.75 10.61
C GLU A 278 -6.65 -24.78 9.86
N GLU A 279 -6.69 -24.88 8.54
CA GLU A 279 -5.59 -24.87 7.57
C GLU A 279 -4.95 -23.50 7.34
N TRP A 280 -5.70 -22.40 7.49
CA TRP A 280 -5.27 -21.05 7.12
C TRP A 280 -5.41 -20.08 8.28
N GLN A 281 -4.27 -19.66 8.80
CA GLN A 281 -4.22 -18.81 9.99
C GLN A 281 -3.64 -17.45 9.64
N ARG A 282 -4.09 -16.41 10.34
CA ARG A 282 -3.44 -15.11 10.27
C ARG A 282 -2.03 -15.24 10.81
N LEU A 283 -1.05 -14.73 10.07
CA LEU A 283 0.33 -14.69 10.56
C LEU A 283 0.47 -13.50 11.52
N SER A 284 0.38 -13.75 12.82
CA SER A 284 0.53 -12.72 13.87
C SER A 284 1.98 -12.55 14.33
N GLU A 285 2.79 -13.61 14.22
CA GLU A 285 4.14 -13.68 14.79
C GLU A 285 5.18 -14.19 13.76
N PRO A 286 5.43 -13.44 12.66
CA PRO A 286 6.48 -13.76 11.70
C PRO A 286 7.84 -14.11 12.33
N SER A 287 8.29 -13.44 13.40
CA SER A 287 9.60 -13.70 14.03
C SER A 287 9.78 -15.11 14.57
N PHE A 288 8.68 -15.76 14.97
CA PHE A 288 8.72 -17.12 15.50
C PHE A 288 8.58 -18.20 14.43
N LEU A 289 8.04 -17.85 13.26
CA LEU A 289 7.70 -18.81 12.22
C LEU A 289 8.67 -18.79 11.03
N LEU A 290 9.43 -17.71 10.83
CA LEU A 290 10.27 -17.53 9.65
C LEU A 290 11.75 -17.59 9.97
N ALA A 291 12.55 -18.11 9.03
CA ALA A 291 14.01 -18.10 9.14
C ALA A 291 14.63 -16.70 8.91
N GLN A 292 13.91 -15.79 8.23
CA GLN A 292 14.34 -14.42 7.93
C GLN A 292 13.22 -13.41 8.20
N PRO A 293 12.82 -13.20 9.46
CA PRO A 293 11.67 -12.35 9.78
C PRO A 293 11.90 -10.86 9.48
N ASP A 294 13.14 -10.38 9.54
CA ASP A 294 13.51 -8.99 9.21
C ASP A 294 13.15 -8.59 7.76
N ALA A 295 12.97 -9.58 6.88
CA ALA A 295 12.50 -9.36 5.51
C ALA A 295 11.00 -9.00 5.45
N PHE A 296 10.22 -9.27 6.50
CA PHE A 296 8.77 -9.08 6.52
C PHE A 296 8.29 -8.16 7.65
N VAL A 297 9.08 -8.03 8.72
CA VAL A 297 8.80 -7.18 9.88
C VAL A 297 9.62 -5.89 9.74
N ALA A 298 8.95 -4.73 9.83
CA ALA A 298 9.61 -3.43 9.85
C ALA A 298 9.98 -2.99 11.27
N GLU A 299 9.09 -3.24 12.22
CA GLU A 299 9.23 -2.76 13.59
C GLU A 299 8.52 -3.75 14.53
N ILE A 300 9.10 -3.93 15.72
CA ILE A 300 8.50 -4.70 16.81
C ILE A 300 8.17 -3.68 17.89
N ASP A 301 6.89 -3.54 18.23
CA ASP A 301 6.48 -2.75 19.39
C ASP A 301 6.89 -3.52 20.66
N PRO A 302 7.87 -3.03 21.44
CA PRO A 302 8.40 -3.76 22.59
C PRO A 302 7.41 -3.80 23.76
N GLU A 303 6.41 -2.90 23.81
CA GLU A 303 5.44 -2.84 24.90
C GLU A 303 4.28 -3.82 24.66
N ASN A 304 3.83 -3.93 23.41
CA ASN A 304 2.68 -4.74 23.04
C ASN A 304 3.04 -6.06 22.34
N PHE A 305 4.33 -6.30 22.05
CA PHE A 305 4.83 -7.43 21.26
C PHE A 305 4.12 -7.57 19.91
N VAL A 306 3.68 -6.45 19.33
CA VAL A 306 3.01 -6.42 18.03
C VAL A 306 4.06 -6.20 16.95
N GLU A 307 4.17 -7.17 16.03
CA GLU A 307 5.01 -7.06 14.86
C GLU A 307 4.31 -6.25 13.77
N ARG A 308 4.92 -5.12 13.40
CA ARG A 308 4.48 -4.31 12.28
C ARG A 308 5.12 -4.85 11.00
N LEU A 309 4.29 -5.31 10.08
CA LEU A 309 4.72 -5.79 8.78
C LEU A 309 5.32 -4.65 7.94
N ARG A 310 6.25 -5.00 7.04
CA ARG A 310 6.87 -4.03 6.14
C ARG A 310 5.84 -3.34 5.25
N PRO A 311 6.02 -2.03 4.96
CA PRO A 311 5.14 -1.29 4.07
C PRO A 311 5.04 -1.94 2.70
N GLY A 312 3.81 -2.15 2.25
CA GLY A 312 3.47 -2.80 0.99
C GLY A 312 2.92 -4.21 1.14
N ILE A 313 3.07 -4.85 2.31
CA ILE A 313 2.38 -6.11 2.61
C ILE A 313 0.88 -5.82 2.82
N GLN A 314 0.04 -6.38 1.95
CA GLN A 314 -1.42 -6.28 2.01
C GLN A 314 -2.05 -7.40 2.85
N ARG A 315 -1.42 -8.58 2.83
CA ARG A 315 -1.95 -9.76 3.49
C ARG A 315 -0.81 -10.67 3.94
N ALA A 316 -0.92 -11.20 5.17
CA ALA A 316 0.01 -12.17 5.73
C ALA A 316 -0.76 -13.34 6.37
N LEU A 317 -0.48 -14.55 5.91
CA LEU A 317 -1.16 -15.79 6.33
C LEU A 317 -0.13 -16.90 6.53
N VAL A 318 -0.53 -17.98 7.19
CA VAL A 318 0.20 -19.25 7.19
C VAL A 318 -0.72 -20.39 6.80
N ALA A 319 -0.24 -21.24 5.89
CA ALA A 319 -0.89 -22.47 5.45
C ALA A 319 -0.26 -23.66 6.20
N THR A 320 -0.86 -24.04 7.33
CA THR A 320 -0.28 -24.97 8.34
C THR A 320 -0.31 -26.45 7.92
N GLN A 321 -0.99 -26.78 6.82
CA GLN A 321 -1.03 -28.13 6.25
C GLN A 321 -0.28 -28.23 4.92
N HIS A 322 0.46 -27.17 4.58
CA HIS A 322 1.21 -27.07 3.33
C HIS A 322 2.68 -26.79 3.60
N PRO A 323 3.45 -27.78 4.11
CA PRO A 323 4.89 -27.62 4.36
C PRO A 323 5.70 -27.49 3.07
N ASP A 324 5.18 -28.01 1.95
CA ASP A 324 5.79 -27.87 0.63
C ASP A 324 5.23 -26.65 -0.11
N SER A 325 6.01 -25.57 -0.10
CA SER A 325 5.67 -24.32 -0.80
C SER A 325 5.49 -24.49 -2.32
N GLN A 326 6.12 -25.49 -2.96
CA GLN A 326 5.97 -25.75 -4.39
C GLN A 326 4.65 -26.47 -4.68
N ALA A 327 4.28 -27.44 -3.85
CA ALA A 327 2.97 -28.09 -3.93
C ALA A 327 1.83 -27.07 -3.72
N LEU A 328 2.00 -26.18 -2.73
CA LEU A 328 1.07 -25.07 -2.48
C LEU A 328 0.97 -24.12 -3.68
N PHE A 329 2.11 -23.79 -4.31
CA PHE A 329 2.11 -22.97 -5.52
C PHE A 329 1.31 -23.62 -6.66
N ALA A 330 1.49 -24.92 -6.93
CA ALA A 330 0.77 -25.62 -7.99
C ALA A 330 -0.76 -25.57 -7.79
N GLU A 331 -1.21 -25.68 -6.54
CA GLU A 331 -2.61 -25.50 -6.18
C GLU A 331 -3.09 -24.08 -6.43
N LEU A 332 -2.36 -23.08 -5.90
CA LEU A 332 -2.71 -21.68 -6.05
C LEU A 332 -2.71 -21.26 -7.53
N GLN A 333 -1.73 -21.71 -8.32
CA GLN A 333 -1.62 -21.40 -9.75
C GLN A 333 -2.90 -21.76 -10.51
N THR A 334 -3.48 -22.92 -10.23
CA THR A 334 -4.75 -23.34 -10.83
C THR A 334 -5.88 -22.36 -10.46
N ARG A 335 -5.96 -21.95 -9.19
CA ARG A 335 -6.98 -21.00 -8.72
C ARG A 335 -6.81 -19.61 -9.32
N PHE A 336 -5.56 -19.13 -9.42
CA PHE A 336 -5.22 -17.85 -10.06
C PHE A 336 -5.64 -17.84 -11.54
N GLN A 337 -5.37 -18.91 -12.28
CA GLN A 337 -5.78 -19.04 -13.69
C GLN A 337 -7.31 -19.01 -13.84
N VAL A 338 -8.06 -19.70 -12.98
CA VAL A 338 -9.53 -19.69 -12.99
C VAL A 338 -10.08 -18.30 -12.68
N ALA A 339 -9.40 -17.53 -11.83
CA ALA A 339 -9.76 -16.15 -11.49
C ALA A 339 -9.18 -15.10 -12.46
N TYR A 340 -8.68 -15.52 -13.63
CA TYR A 340 -8.12 -14.66 -14.68
C TYR A 340 -6.88 -13.85 -14.27
N PHE A 341 -6.15 -14.29 -13.24
CA PHE A 341 -4.84 -13.76 -12.91
C PHE A 341 -3.75 -14.52 -13.66
N THR A 342 -2.71 -13.80 -14.06
CA THR A 342 -1.43 -14.39 -14.46
C THR A 342 -0.52 -14.41 -13.24
N ILE A 343 0.14 -15.53 -12.98
CA ILE A 343 1.12 -15.68 -11.91
C ILE A 343 2.40 -16.32 -12.46
N GLU A 344 3.53 -15.67 -12.26
CA GLU A 344 4.83 -16.08 -12.81
C GLU A 344 5.95 -15.97 -11.76
N PRO A 345 6.95 -16.86 -11.76
CA PRO A 345 8.11 -16.73 -10.87
C PRO A 345 8.87 -15.42 -11.13
N SER A 346 9.21 -14.70 -10.06
CA SER A 346 9.85 -13.37 -10.13
C SER A 346 11.14 -13.25 -9.31
N GLY A 347 11.60 -14.34 -8.67
CA GLY A 347 12.83 -14.36 -7.88
C GLY A 347 12.64 -15.02 -6.52
N ASN A 348 13.54 -14.78 -5.57
CA ASN A 348 13.44 -15.27 -4.19
C ASN A 348 13.46 -14.09 -3.23
N TYR A 349 12.71 -14.17 -2.14
CA TYR A 349 12.68 -13.15 -1.09
C TYR A 349 12.39 -13.77 0.27
N GLY A 350 13.13 -13.34 1.31
CA GLY A 350 12.91 -13.78 2.69
C GLY A 350 12.98 -15.29 2.92
N GLY A 351 13.81 -16.01 2.15
CA GLY A 351 13.95 -17.46 2.23
C GLY A 351 12.91 -18.28 1.44
N GLY A 352 12.03 -17.62 0.67
CA GLY A 352 11.01 -18.27 -0.15
C GLY A 352 11.01 -17.82 -1.62
N GLN A 353 10.15 -18.45 -2.42
CA GLN A 353 9.96 -18.08 -3.84
C GLN A 353 9.01 -16.88 -3.92
N LEU A 354 9.40 -15.88 -4.71
CA LEU A 354 8.59 -14.71 -5.06
C LEU A 354 7.94 -14.92 -6.44
N TYR A 355 6.66 -14.59 -6.53
CA TYR A 355 5.89 -14.61 -7.77
C TYR A 355 5.31 -13.23 -8.04
N LYS A 356 5.24 -12.87 -9.31
CA LYS A 356 4.53 -11.68 -9.78
C LYS A 356 3.13 -12.09 -10.21
N ILE A 357 2.12 -11.36 -9.74
CA ILE A 357 0.71 -11.57 -10.05
C ILE A 357 0.21 -10.38 -10.86
N THR A 358 -0.48 -10.61 -11.97
CA THR A 358 -1.08 -9.54 -12.78
C THR A 358 -2.50 -9.85 -13.22
N ARG A 359 -3.39 -8.85 -13.18
CA ARG A 359 -4.76 -8.90 -13.72
C ARG A 359 -5.18 -7.48 -14.10
N ASP A 360 -5.74 -7.32 -15.29
CA ASP A 360 -6.26 -6.03 -15.79
C ASP A 360 -5.25 -4.86 -15.70
N GLY A 361 -3.96 -5.16 -15.87
CA GLY A 361 -2.87 -4.17 -15.79
C GLY A 361 -2.39 -3.85 -14.37
N VAL A 362 -3.10 -4.28 -13.33
CA VAL A 362 -2.64 -4.21 -11.94
C VAL A 362 -1.62 -5.31 -11.67
N THR A 363 -0.54 -4.98 -10.96
CA THR A 363 0.54 -5.90 -10.59
C THR A 363 0.70 -5.96 -9.08
N GLY A 364 0.72 -7.17 -8.53
CA GLY A 364 1.11 -7.45 -7.14
C GLY A 364 2.16 -8.56 -7.08
N TYR A 365 2.60 -8.91 -5.88
CA TYR A 365 3.57 -9.98 -5.66
C TYR A 365 3.15 -10.93 -4.54
N LEU A 366 3.57 -12.18 -4.65
CA LEU A 366 3.28 -13.24 -3.69
C LEU A 366 4.59 -13.88 -3.25
N SER A 367 4.88 -13.85 -1.95
CA SER A 367 5.97 -14.64 -1.38
C SER A 367 5.39 -15.90 -0.74
N LEU A 368 5.93 -17.07 -1.12
CA LEU A 368 5.67 -18.34 -0.45
C LEU A 368 6.93 -18.75 0.31
N VAL A 369 6.88 -18.66 1.63
CA VAL A 369 8.04 -18.83 2.52
C VAL A 369 7.78 -20.02 3.44
N PRO A 370 8.55 -21.12 3.32
CA PRO A 370 8.44 -22.23 4.26
C PRO A 370 8.68 -21.76 5.69
N THR A 371 7.88 -22.25 6.63
CA THR A 371 8.12 -21.97 8.05
C THR A 371 9.40 -22.67 8.52
N GLN A 372 10.11 -22.10 9.49
CA GLN A 372 11.39 -22.62 9.97
C GLN A 372 11.27 -23.99 10.67
N ASP A 373 10.09 -24.29 11.21
CA ASP A 373 9.75 -25.58 11.79
C ASP A 373 9.30 -26.62 10.73
N GLY A 374 9.18 -26.19 9.46
CA GLY A 374 8.77 -27.02 8.34
C GLY A 374 7.32 -27.52 8.42
N THR A 375 6.48 -26.93 9.28
CA THR A 375 5.09 -27.36 9.44
C THR A 375 4.15 -26.74 8.42
N GLY A 376 4.51 -25.59 7.83
CA GLY A 376 3.66 -24.91 6.86
C GLY A 376 4.42 -23.98 5.93
N THR A 377 3.65 -23.17 5.20
CA THR A 377 4.17 -22.12 4.32
C THR A 377 3.48 -20.81 4.67
N ALA A 378 4.26 -19.79 5.03
CA ALA A 378 3.78 -18.43 5.15
C ALA A 378 3.56 -17.80 3.77
N ILE A 379 2.47 -17.05 3.64
CA ILE A 379 2.08 -16.35 2.43
C ILE A 379 2.04 -14.86 2.71
N PHE A 380 2.80 -14.10 1.91
CA PHE A 380 2.76 -12.64 1.91
C PHE A 380 2.30 -12.13 0.57
N VAL A 381 1.28 -11.26 0.57
CA VAL A 381 0.82 -10.54 -0.62
C VAL A 381 1.35 -9.12 -0.52
N TRP A 382 2.02 -8.66 -1.58
CA TRP A 382 2.61 -7.33 -1.68
C TRP A 382 1.94 -6.54 -2.79
N ASN A 383 1.81 -5.22 -2.60
CA ASN A 383 1.40 -4.30 -3.65
C ASN A 383 2.54 -3.76 -4.52
N ARG A 384 3.77 -4.13 -4.20
CA ARG A 384 4.97 -3.77 -4.95
C ARG A 384 6.03 -4.85 -4.78
N ALA A 385 7.06 -4.81 -5.62
CA ALA A 385 8.18 -5.74 -5.48
C ALA A 385 8.85 -5.50 -4.12
N PRO A 386 9.07 -6.54 -3.30
CA PRO A 386 9.80 -6.38 -2.05
C PRO A 386 11.27 -6.04 -2.35
N VAL A 387 11.88 -5.21 -1.51
CA VAL A 387 13.23 -4.63 -1.71
C VAL A 387 14.23 -5.17 -0.70
#